data_AF-A0A7Y7J080-F1
#
_entry.id   AF-A0A7Y7J080-F1
#
_cell.length_a   1.000
_cell.length_b   1.000
_cell.length_c   1.000
_cell.angle_alpha   90.00
_cell.angle_beta   90.00
_cell.angle_gamma   90.00
#
_symmetry.space_group_name_H-M   'P 1'
#
loop_
_entity.id
_entity.type
_entity.pdbx_description
1 polymer ?
#
loop_
_entity_poly.entity_id
_entity_poly.type
_entity_poly.pdbx_seq_one_letter_code
_entity_poly.pdbx_strand_id
1 'polypeptide(L)'
;GLVQRVAPRAAFRGQSITLAAGDSLDQPLLIELLVANGYNRTDTVMEPGEFAARGGIFDIFPAGEPEPVRLDLFGDEIENIRRFDPASQRSSDRLDRFVMRPVADFTLDQASISRFRTGWRDLFGPAAAADPLYQHVSDGRRHAGMEHWLPLFHDQMETLVDYLPGLAVILAHQAEEVLAARLEMIADHFEARRQPVREGEVPYRPLPPHLMYLDRKGWDGILAGHPVVTFNPFARPDDAPGLDAGGRPGILFARGTGAEGRENVF
;
A
#
# COMPACT_ATOMS: atom_id res chain seq x y z
N GLY A 1 1.90 -10.35 -0.33
CA GLY A 1 1.75 -9.22 -1.27
C GLY A 1 0.67 -9.51 -2.30
N LEU A 2 0.94 -10.39 -3.26
CA LEU A 2 0.09 -10.58 -4.45
C LEU A 2 -1.38 -10.98 -4.20
N VAL A 3 -1.67 -11.67 -3.09
CA VAL A 3 -3.06 -12.02 -2.74
C VAL A 3 -3.85 -10.88 -2.11
N GLN A 4 -3.21 -9.78 -1.72
CA GLN A 4 -3.90 -8.61 -1.19
C GLN A 4 -4.36 -7.74 -2.35
N ARG A 5 -5.62 -7.33 -2.28
CA ARG A 5 -6.20 -6.35 -3.19
C ARG A 5 -5.70 -4.95 -2.85
N VAL A 6 -5.66 -4.09 -3.84
CA VAL A 6 -5.18 -2.71 -3.76
C VAL A 6 -6.24 -1.76 -4.31
N ALA A 7 -6.10 -0.47 -4.03
CA ALA A 7 -6.95 0.55 -4.62
C ALA A 7 -6.92 0.46 -6.16
N PRO A 8 -8.04 0.75 -6.85
CA PRO A 8 -8.07 0.73 -8.30
C PRO A 8 -7.21 1.86 -8.89
N ARG A 9 -6.55 1.61 -10.02
CA ARG A 9 -5.77 2.65 -10.74
C ARG A 9 -6.55 3.92 -11.01
N ALA A 10 -7.86 3.76 -11.25
CA ALA A 10 -8.76 4.88 -11.48
C ALA A 10 -8.81 5.86 -10.29
N ALA A 11 -8.62 5.37 -9.06
CA ALA A 11 -8.54 6.22 -7.88
C ALA A 11 -7.43 7.25 -8.06
N PHE A 12 -6.23 6.86 -8.50
CA PHE A 12 -5.06 7.73 -8.58
C PHE A 12 -5.04 8.68 -9.80
N ARG A 13 -5.97 8.53 -10.76
CA ARG A 13 -5.97 9.35 -11.98
C ARG A 13 -6.25 10.81 -11.65
N GLY A 14 -5.38 11.70 -12.14
CA GLY A 14 -5.54 13.14 -11.94
C GLY A 14 -5.28 13.63 -10.51
N GLN A 15 -4.86 12.74 -9.59
CA GLN A 15 -4.51 13.13 -8.22
C GLN A 15 -3.10 13.71 -8.08
N SER A 16 -2.23 13.49 -9.08
CA SER A 16 -0.89 14.07 -9.06
C SER A 16 -0.92 15.54 -9.47
N ILE A 17 -0.22 16.37 -8.70
CA ILE A 17 -0.10 17.82 -8.95
C ILE A 17 1.36 18.09 -9.31
N THR A 18 1.58 18.82 -10.39
CA THR A 18 2.92 19.29 -10.78
C THR A 18 3.02 20.77 -10.47
N LEU A 19 4.07 21.18 -9.77
CA LEU A 19 4.37 22.57 -9.46
C LEU A 19 5.76 22.90 -9.99
N ALA A 20 5.89 24.05 -10.64
CA ALA A 20 7.11 24.59 -11.21
C ALA A 20 7.45 25.97 -10.64
N ALA A 21 8.74 26.33 -10.70
CA ALA A 21 9.15 27.70 -10.42
C ALA A 21 8.51 28.65 -11.46
N GLY A 22 7.97 29.76 -10.99
CA GLY A 22 7.19 30.73 -11.78
C GLY A 22 5.68 30.47 -11.81
N ASP A 23 5.19 29.35 -11.25
CA ASP A 23 3.74 29.13 -11.12
C ASP A 23 3.14 30.07 -10.05
N SER A 24 1.92 30.57 -10.30
CA SER A 24 1.09 31.20 -9.27
C SER A 24 0.36 30.11 -8.46
N LEU A 25 0.37 30.26 -7.13
CA LEU A 25 -0.02 29.27 -6.16
C LEU A 25 -0.94 29.88 -5.11
N ASP A 26 -2.21 29.44 -5.11
CA ASP A 26 -3.14 29.70 -4.02
C ASP A 26 -2.79 28.79 -2.82
N GLN A 27 -2.25 29.41 -1.78
CA GLN A 27 -1.77 28.71 -0.59
C GLN A 27 -2.89 27.96 0.16
N PRO A 28 -4.06 28.58 0.50
CA PRO A 28 -5.21 27.85 1.02
C PRO A 28 -5.60 26.63 0.19
N LEU A 29 -5.68 26.77 -1.14
CA LEU A 29 -6.04 25.68 -2.02
C LEU A 29 -4.99 24.55 -2.00
N LEU A 30 -3.70 24.88 -1.99
CA LEU A 30 -2.65 23.86 -1.89
C LEU A 30 -2.75 23.07 -0.58
N ILE A 31 -3.04 23.73 0.54
CA ILE A 31 -3.23 23.06 1.84
C ILE A 31 -4.42 22.11 1.78
N GLU A 32 -5.56 22.54 1.21
CA GLU A 32 -6.73 21.69 1.03
C GLU A 32 -6.41 20.46 0.16
N LEU A 33 -5.67 20.65 -0.94
CA LEU A 33 -5.27 19.57 -1.83
C LEU A 33 -4.30 18.60 -1.16
N LEU A 34 -3.32 19.08 -0.40
CA LEU A 34 -2.39 18.24 0.37
C LEU A 34 -3.14 17.35 1.36
N VAL A 35 -4.03 17.92 2.15
CA VAL A 35 -4.84 17.19 3.14
C VAL A 35 -5.76 16.18 2.44
N ALA A 36 -6.40 16.57 1.33
CA ALA A 36 -7.25 15.68 0.54
C ALA A 36 -6.46 14.47 0.01
N ASN A 37 -5.22 14.68 -0.45
CA ASN A 37 -4.29 13.66 -0.93
C ASN A 37 -3.64 12.81 0.19
N GLY A 38 -3.99 13.06 1.45
CA GLY A 38 -3.52 12.28 2.60
C GLY A 38 -2.22 12.75 3.23
N TYR A 39 -1.76 13.96 2.89
CA TYR A 39 -0.59 14.53 3.56
C TYR A 39 -0.93 15.00 4.98
N ASN A 40 0.01 14.77 5.89
CA ASN A 40 -0.08 15.19 7.28
C ASN A 40 0.58 16.55 7.46
N ARG A 41 -0.17 17.51 8.02
CA ARG A 41 0.39 18.81 8.38
C ARG A 41 1.21 18.68 9.66
N THR A 42 2.44 19.14 9.62
CA THR A 42 3.40 19.11 10.74
C THR A 42 4.05 20.48 10.92
N ASP A 43 4.75 20.66 12.04
CA ASP A 43 5.56 21.85 12.29
C ASP A 43 6.92 21.79 11.57
N THR A 44 7.43 20.58 11.38
CA THR A 44 8.70 20.29 10.70
C THR A 44 8.57 18.97 9.95
N VAL A 45 8.89 19.01 8.67
CA VAL A 45 8.81 17.86 7.77
C VAL A 45 10.03 16.95 7.96
N MET A 46 9.75 15.69 8.25
CA MET A 46 10.73 14.64 8.52
C MET A 46 10.50 13.39 7.66
N GLU A 47 9.24 13.02 7.41
CA GLU A 47 8.86 11.77 6.73
C GLU A 47 8.06 12.00 5.44
N PRO A 48 8.13 11.07 4.46
CA PRO A 48 7.28 11.12 3.26
C PRO A 48 5.80 11.22 3.60
N GLY A 49 5.10 12.11 2.90
CA GLY A 49 3.69 12.39 3.16
C GLY A 49 3.43 13.47 4.21
N GLU A 50 4.47 14.13 4.72
CA GLU A 50 4.31 15.31 5.56
C GLU A 50 4.44 16.61 4.78
N PHE A 51 3.82 17.67 5.32
CA PHE A 51 4.06 19.04 4.88
C PHE A 51 4.00 20.04 6.04
N ALA A 52 4.72 21.15 5.90
CA ALA A 52 4.66 22.29 6.80
C ALA A 52 4.50 23.57 5.97
N ALA A 53 3.67 24.50 6.47
CA ALA A 53 3.42 25.78 5.82
C ALA A 53 3.68 26.93 6.81
N ARG A 54 4.62 27.81 6.48
CA ARG A 54 5.12 28.89 7.35
C ARG A 54 5.31 30.18 6.54
N GLY A 55 4.29 31.05 6.54
CA GLY A 55 4.30 32.26 5.72
C GLY A 55 4.40 31.90 4.24
N GLY A 56 5.38 32.46 3.54
CA GLY A 56 5.66 32.14 2.13
C GLY A 56 6.50 30.87 1.92
N ILE A 57 6.68 30.00 2.92
CA ILE A 57 7.48 28.78 2.79
C ILE A 57 6.59 27.55 2.94
N PHE A 58 6.69 26.63 1.99
CA PHE A 58 6.09 25.30 2.06
C PHE A 58 7.17 24.23 2.01
N ASP A 59 7.29 23.46 3.09
CA ASP A 59 8.06 22.22 3.10
C ASP A 59 7.11 21.08 2.80
N ILE A 60 7.44 20.23 1.83
CA ILE A 60 6.61 19.10 1.42
C ILE A 60 7.54 17.91 1.22
N PHE A 61 7.21 16.74 1.76
CA PHE A 61 7.92 15.50 1.45
C PHE A 61 7.06 14.63 0.52
N PRO A 62 7.29 14.68 -0.81
CA PRO A 62 6.44 13.94 -1.74
C PRO A 62 6.55 12.42 -1.56
N ALA A 63 5.44 11.71 -1.68
CA ALA A 63 5.45 10.25 -1.64
C ALA A 63 6.26 9.67 -2.82
N GLY A 64 7.17 8.74 -2.49
CA GLY A 64 8.02 8.06 -3.47
C GLY A 64 9.24 8.85 -3.95
N GLU A 65 9.46 10.06 -3.44
CA GLU A 65 10.69 10.82 -3.68
C GLU A 65 11.71 10.58 -2.54
N PRO A 66 13.02 10.65 -2.82
CA PRO A 66 14.05 10.36 -1.81
C PRO A 66 14.27 11.51 -0.82
N GLU A 67 13.91 12.74 -1.19
CA GLU A 67 14.18 13.95 -0.41
C GLU A 67 12.97 14.89 -0.43
N PRO A 68 12.71 15.64 0.65
CA PRO A 68 11.67 16.66 0.68
C PRO A 68 12.08 17.90 -0.12
N VAL A 69 11.08 18.70 -0.48
CA VAL A 69 11.21 19.95 -1.23
C VAL A 69 10.70 21.13 -0.40
N ARG A 70 11.39 22.26 -0.52
CA ARG A 70 11.00 23.56 0.01
C ARG A 70 10.60 24.46 -1.16
N LEU A 71 9.40 25.01 -1.09
CA LEU A 71 8.89 26.06 -1.98
C LEU A 71 9.04 27.39 -1.24
N ASP A 72 9.76 28.32 -1.85
CA ASP A 72 9.83 29.71 -1.39
C ASP A 72 8.95 30.56 -2.31
N LEU A 73 7.91 31.17 -1.74
CA LEU A 73 6.95 32.02 -2.44
C LEU A 73 7.25 33.51 -2.23
N PHE A 74 7.06 34.29 -3.29
CA PHE A 74 6.98 35.75 -3.23
C PHE A 74 5.58 36.20 -3.62
N GLY A 75 4.77 36.58 -2.62
CA GLY A 75 3.34 36.77 -2.83
C GLY A 75 2.65 35.43 -3.09
N ASP A 76 2.09 35.27 -4.28
CA ASP A 76 1.48 34.04 -4.80
C ASP A 76 2.39 33.30 -5.79
N GLU A 77 3.55 33.80 -6.16
CA GLU A 77 4.44 33.15 -7.14
C GLU A 77 5.47 32.23 -6.46
N ILE A 78 5.68 31.03 -7.00
CA ILE A 78 6.76 30.12 -6.58
C ILE A 78 8.09 30.63 -7.15
N GLU A 79 8.88 31.31 -6.34
CA GLU A 79 10.18 31.86 -6.77
C GLU A 79 11.25 30.75 -6.87
N ASN A 80 11.30 29.88 -5.86
CA ASN A 80 12.33 28.86 -5.76
C ASN A 80 11.76 27.53 -5.28
N ILE A 81 12.24 26.44 -5.87
CA ILE A 81 12.03 25.08 -5.40
C ILE A 81 13.40 24.49 -5.09
N ARG A 82 13.59 23.97 -3.88
CA ARG A 82 14.86 23.39 -3.45
C ARG A 82 14.64 22.08 -2.73
N ARG A 83 15.52 21.11 -2.93
CA ARG A 83 15.61 19.96 -2.01
C ARG A 83 16.17 20.41 -0.67
N PHE A 84 15.89 19.66 0.39
CA PHE A 84 16.55 19.87 1.68
C PHE A 84 16.73 18.55 2.44
N ASP A 85 17.71 18.50 3.31
CA ASP A 85 17.92 17.37 4.20
C ASP A 85 16.96 17.45 5.41
N PRO A 86 16.08 16.46 5.66
CA PRO A 86 15.08 16.53 6.71
C PRO A 86 15.69 16.60 8.11
N ALA A 87 16.86 16.02 8.35
CA ALA A 87 17.49 16.03 9.67
C ALA A 87 18.08 17.41 10.03
N SER A 88 18.80 18.03 9.09
CA SER A 88 19.49 19.32 9.29
C SER A 88 18.66 20.53 8.86
N GLN A 89 17.57 20.32 8.13
CA GLN A 89 16.68 21.36 7.58
C GLN A 89 17.39 22.34 6.63
N ARG A 90 18.51 21.90 6.03
CA ARG A 90 19.34 22.70 5.12
C ARG A 90 19.01 22.38 3.67
N SER A 91 18.71 23.42 2.90
CA SER A 91 18.48 23.29 1.46
C SER A 91 19.75 22.95 0.68
N SER A 92 19.58 22.19 -0.40
CA SER A 92 20.63 21.75 -1.31
C SER A 92 20.31 22.19 -2.74
N ASP A 93 19.99 21.23 -3.62
CA ASP A 93 19.83 21.43 -5.06
C ASP A 93 18.56 22.22 -5.39
N ARG A 94 18.65 23.08 -6.41
CA ARG A 94 17.48 23.74 -7.00
C ARG A 94 16.77 22.79 -7.97
N LEU A 95 15.45 22.88 -8.01
CA LEU A 95 14.60 22.17 -8.96
C LEU A 95 13.81 23.18 -9.79
N ASP A 96 13.60 22.87 -11.06
CA ASP A 96 12.69 23.66 -11.92
C ASP A 96 11.23 23.32 -11.64
N ARG A 97 10.95 22.07 -11.25
CA ARG A 97 9.62 21.54 -10.92
C ARG A 97 9.71 20.28 -10.07
N PHE A 98 8.60 19.91 -9.43
CA PHE A 98 8.42 18.59 -8.83
C PHE A 98 6.99 18.08 -9.04
N VAL A 99 6.79 16.78 -8.83
CA VAL A 99 5.46 16.14 -8.89
C VAL A 99 5.10 15.66 -7.50
N MET A 100 3.98 16.15 -7.01
CA MET A 100 3.32 15.66 -5.80
C MET A 100 2.38 14.52 -6.17
N ARG A 101 2.54 13.36 -5.53
CA ARG A 101 1.68 12.19 -5.72
C ARG A 101 0.80 12.00 -4.47
N PRO A 102 -0.40 11.43 -4.61
CA PRO A 102 -1.22 11.09 -3.44
C PRO A 102 -0.46 10.15 -2.50
N VAL A 103 -0.64 10.37 -1.20
CA VAL A 103 -0.12 9.51 -0.12
C VAL A 103 -1.16 8.46 0.25
N ALA A 104 -2.45 8.82 0.18
CA ALA A 104 -3.54 7.95 0.55
C ALA A 104 -4.05 7.10 -0.62
N ASP A 105 -4.43 5.85 -0.29
CA ASP A 105 -5.08 4.91 -1.22
C ASP A 105 -6.56 5.24 -1.50
N PHE A 106 -7.12 6.27 -0.86
CA PHE A 106 -8.50 6.72 -1.02
C PHE A 106 -8.67 8.20 -0.67
N THR A 107 -9.70 8.82 -1.24
CA THR A 107 -10.17 10.18 -0.93
C THR A 107 -11.38 10.14 0.00
N LEU A 108 -11.60 11.21 0.78
CA LEU A 108 -12.81 11.41 1.58
C LEU A 108 -13.73 12.45 0.91
N ASP A 109 -14.07 12.22 -0.35
CA ASP A 109 -15.10 12.99 -1.05
C ASP A 109 -16.52 12.46 -0.72
N GLN A 110 -17.54 13.19 -1.18
CA GLN A 110 -18.94 12.85 -0.92
C GLN A 110 -19.32 11.44 -1.43
N ALA A 111 -18.78 10.99 -2.56
CA ALA A 111 -19.09 9.69 -3.13
C ALA A 111 -18.47 8.57 -2.30
N SER A 112 -17.18 8.71 -1.96
CA SER A 112 -16.43 7.78 -1.12
C SER A 112 -17.01 7.67 0.30
N ILE A 113 -17.36 8.79 0.93
CA ILE A 113 -18.01 8.83 2.25
C ILE A 113 -19.38 8.15 2.20
N SER A 114 -20.21 8.45 1.19
CA SER A 114 -21.52 7.84 1.01
C SER A 114 -21.42 6.32 0.86
N ARG A 115 -20.46 5.85 0.06
CA ARG A 115 -20.18 4.43 -0.15
C ARG A 115 -19.74 3.75 1.14
N PHE A 116 -18.78 4.34 1.84
CA PHE A 116 -18.30 3.81 3.11
C PHE A 116 -19.45 3.64 4.10
N ARG A 117 -20.28 4.69 4.26
CA ARG A 117 -21.42 4.68 5.18
C ARG A 117 -22.46 3.60 4.83
N THR A 118 -22.64 3.33 3.55
CA THR A 118 -23.56 2.30 3.07
C THR A 118 -22.99 0.91 3.33
N GLY A 119 -21.78 0.62 2.83
CA GLY A 119 -21.12 -0.66 3.04
C GLY A 119 -20.90 -1.00 4.51
N TRP A 120 -20.58 -0.01 5.36
CA TRP A 120 -20.45 -0.20 6.80
C TRP A 120 -21.74 -0.69 7.45
N ARG A 121 -22.87 -0.04 7.15
CA ARG A 121 -24.18 -0.43 7.71
C ARG A 121 -24.67 -1.75 7.13
N ASP A 122 -24.36 -2.04 5.87
CA ASP A 122 -24.73 -3.31 5.24
C ASP A 122 -23.97 -4.49 5.87
N LEU A 123 -22.70 -4.30 6.22
CA LEU A 123 -21.87 -5.34 6.84
C LEU A 123 -22.10 -5.50 8.34
N PHE A 124 -22.29 -4.39 9.07
CA PHE A 124 -22.27 -4.39 10.54
C PHE A 124 -23.60 -4.02 11.18
N GLY A 125 -24.61 -3.69 10.38
CA GLY A 125 -25.96 -3.32 10.80
C GLY A 125 -26.13 -1.84 11.16
N PRO A 126 -27.38 -1.36 11.30
CA PRO A 126 -27.67 0.06 11.55
C PRO A 126 -27.07 0.61 12.85
N ALA A 127 -26.95 -0.21 13.89
CA ALA A 127 -26.39 0.20 15.18
C ALA A 127 -24.91 0.58 15.09
N ALA A 128 -24.17 0.04 14.11
CA ALA A 128 -22.76 0.36 13.88
C ALA A 128 -22.55 1.79 13.36
N ALA A 129 -23.61 2.52 13.03
CA ALA A 129 -23.52 3.94 12.75
C ALA A 129 -23.10 4.76 13.99
N ALA A 130 -23.23 4.22 15.21
CA ALA A 130 -22.71 4.86 16.41
C ALA A 130 -21.19 4.68 16.60
N ASP A 131 -20.54 3.84 15.79
CA ASP A 131 -19.11 3.54 15.93
C ASP A 131 -18.27 4.82 15.63
N PRO A 132 -17.25 5.15 16.44
CA PRO A 132 -16.46 6.36 16.27
C PRO A 132 -15.84 6.52 14.88
N LEU A 133 -15.38 5.41 14.28
CA LEU A 133 -14.82 5.42 12.92
C LEU A 133 -15.87 5.84 11.89
N TYR A 134 -17.11 5.34 12.01
CA TYR A 134 -18.19 5.72 11.12
C TYR A 134 -18.47 7.23 11.19
N GLN A 135 -18.50 7.79 12.41
CA GLN A 135 -18.70 9.22 12.61
C GLN A 135 -17.56 10.05 12.03
N HIS A 136 -16.30 9.67 12.27
CA HIS A 136 -15.14 10.34 11.71
C HIS A 136 -15.15 10.37 10.18
N VAL A 137 -15.41 9.22 9.53
CA VAL A 137 -15.52 9.18 8.06
C VAL A 137 -16.69 10.02 7.57
N SER A 138 -17.83 10.00 8.29
CA SER A 138 -19.01 10.79 7.94
C SER A 138 -18.75 12.30 8.01
N ASP A 139 -17.89 12.72 8.93
CA ASP A 139 -17.44 14.11 9.08
C ASP A 139 -16.28 14.48 8.11
N GLY A 140 -15.86 13.56 7.24
CA GLY A 140 -14.72 13.75 6.34
C GLY A 140 -13.37 13.80 7.05
N ARG A 141 -13.27 13.30 8.28
CA ARG A 141 -12.04 13.30 9.08
C ARG A 141 -11.26 12.02 8.87
N ARG A 142 -9.98 12.14 8.50
CA ARG A 142 -9.04 11.01 8.46
C ARG A 142 -8.70 10.53 9.86
N HIS A 143 -8.42 9.23 9.99
CA HIS A 143 -7.94 8.57 11.19
C HIS A 143 -6.92 7.50 10.79
N ALA A 144 -5.88 7.29 11.60
CA ALA A 144 -4.90 6.25 11.34
C ALA A 144 -5.55 4.85 11.31
N GLY A 145 -5.15 4.01 10.36
CA GLY A 145 -5.66 2.64 10.23
C GLY A 145 -6.97 2.50 9.44
N MET A 146 -7.48 3.59 8.86
CA MET A 146 -8.65 3.55 7.96
C MET A 146 -8.46 2.61 6.76
N GLU A 147 -7.22 2.34 6.39
CA GLU A 147 -6.80 1.46 5.29
C GLU A 147 -7.30 0.02 5.50
N HIS A 148 -7.59 -0.38 6.74
CA HIS A 148 -8.20 -1.67 7.04
C HIS A 148 -9.61 -1.83 6.46
N TRP A 149 -10.26 -0.71 6.11
CA TRP A 149 -11.57 -0.66 5.46
C TRP A 149 -11.53 -0.09 4.04
N LEU A 150 -10.34 -0.06 3.41
CA LEU A 150 -10.13 0.42 2.04
C LEU A 150 -11.21 -0.04 1.01
N PRO A 151 -11.71 -1.30 1.03
CA PRO A 151 -12.73 -1.76 0.07
C PRO A 151 -14.07 -1.03 0.20
N LEU A 152 -14.35 -0.37 1.33
CA LEU A 152 -15.58 0.40 1.52
C LEU A 152 -15.51 1.81 0.89
N PHE A 153 -14.32 2.26 0.48
CA PHE A 153 -14.13 3.56 -0.18
C PHE A 153 -14.14 3.46 -1.71
N HIS A 154 -14.01 2.25 -2.26
CA HIS A 154 -13.92 2.02 -3.71
C HIS A 154 -15.10 1.23 -4.26
N ASP A 155 -15.51 1.50 -5.49
CA ASP A 155 -16.51 0.67 -6.20
C ASP A 155 -16.02 -0.76 -6.39
N GLN A 156 -14.75 -0.90 -6.79
CA GLN A 156 -14.08 -2.17 -6.96
C GLN A 156 -12.62 -2.05 -6.56
N MET A 157 -12.09 -3.15 -6.04
CA MET A 157 -10.68 -3.29 -5.69
C MET A 157 -9.95 -4.05 -6.80
N GLU A 158 -8.74 -3.61 -7.13
CA GLU A 158 -7.86 -4.29 -8.09
C GLU A 158 -6.83 -5.15 -7.34
N THR A 159 -5.97 -5.83 -8.09
CA THR A 159 -4.81 -6.57 -7.60
C THR A 159 -3.54 -5.97 -8.18
N LEU A 160 -2.38 -6.29 -7.62
CA LEU A 160 -1.11 -5.82 -8.19
C LEU A 160 -0.89 -6.30 -9.64
N VAL A 161 -1.46 -7.44 -10.00
CA VAL A 161 -1.39 -8.00 -11.35
C VAL A 161 -2.13 -7.11 -12.35
N ASP A 162 -3.27 -6.53 -11.95
CA ASP A 162 -4.01 -5.61 -12.81
C ASP A 162 -3.13 -4.42 -13.24
N TYR A 163 -2.24 -3.93 -12.37
CA TYR A 163 -1.34 -2.80 -12.63
C TYR A 163 -0.23 -3.10 -13.65
N LEU A 164 0.03 -4.36 -13.98
CA LEU A 164 1.21 -4.79 -14.73
C LEU A 164 0.80 -5.49 -16.05
N PRO A 165 0.44 -4.72 -17.10
CA PRO A 165 0.05 -5.31 -18.37
C PRO A 165 1.21 -6.11 -18.99
N GLY A 166 0.90 -7.32 -19.48
CA GLY A 166 1.88 -8.19 -20.12
C GLY A 166 2.87 -8.89 -19.16
N LEU A 167 2.56 -8.94 -17.87
CA LEU A 167 3.41 -9.62 -16.89
C LEU A 167 3.46 -11.14 -17.12
N ALA A 168 4.58 -11.74 -16.71
CA ALA A 168 4.70 -13.17 -16.46
C ALA A 168 4.87 -13.40 -14.95
N VAL A 169 4.26 -14.46 -14.43
CA VAL A 169 4.33 -14.83 -13.02
C VAL A 169 5.41 -15.89 -12.84
N ILE A 170 6.36 -15.62 -11.94
CA ILE A 170 7.36 -16.60 -11.54
C ILE A 170 7.07 -17.02 -10.11
N LEU A 171 6.82 -18.31 -9.92
CA LEU A 171 6.58 -18.92 -8.63
C LEU A 171 7.86 -19.59 -8.13
N ALA A 172 8.25 -19.27 -6.90
CA ALA A 172 9.34 -19.98 -6.23
C ALA A 172 8.93 -21.41 -5.89
N HIS A 173 9.92 -22.25 -5.63
CA HIS A 173 9.67 -23.54 -4.99
C HIS A 173 8.96 -23.29 -3.66
N GLN A 174 7.90 -24.04 -3.39
CA GLN A 174 7.00 -23.89 -2.23
C GLN A 174 5.99 -22.72 -2.29
N ALA A 175 5.76 -22.11 -3.45
CA ALA A 175 4.78 -21.03 -3.56
C ALA A 175 3.34 -21.45 -3.15
N GLU A 176 2.95 -22.70 -3.41
CA GLU A 176 1.63 -23.22 -3.05
C GLU A 176 1.45 -23.38 -1.54
N GLU A 177 2.46 -23.88 -0.85
CA GLU A 177 2.50 -24.04 0.60
C GLU A 177 2.50 -22.67 1.30
N VAL A 178 3.28 -21.72 0.78
CA VAL A 178 3.29 -20.34 1.26
C VAL A 178 1.93 -19.66 1.05
N LEU A 179 1.28 -19.90 -0.09
CA LEU A 179 -0.06 -19.40 -0.35
C LEU A 179 -1.06 -19.98 0.64
N ALA A 180 -1.07 -21.31 0.82
CA ALA A 180 -1.99 -21.99 1.73
C ALA A 180 -1.85 -21.46 3.16
N ALA A 181 -0.62 -21.42 3.69
CA ALA A 181 -0.33 -20.88 5.01
C ALA A 181 -0.73 -19.40 5.14
N ARG A 182 -0.55 -18.60 4.09
CA ARG A 182 -0.95 -17.19 4.09
C ARG A 182 -2.47 -17.03 4.16
N LEU A 183 -3.23 -17.83 3.41
CA LEU A 183 -4.70 -17.78 3.41
C LEU A 183 -5.27 -18.25 4.75
N GLU A 184 -4.70 -19.30 5.34
CA GLU A 184 -5.05 -19.77 6.68
C GLU A 184 -4.80 -18.69 7.74
N MET A 185 -3.61 -18.09 7.74
CA MET A 185 -3.27 -17.01 8.67
C MET A 185 -4.22 -15.81 8.54
N ILE A 186 -4.65 -15.46 7.32
CA ILE A 186 -5.64 -14.39 7.11
C ILE A 186 -6.99 -14.75 7.74
N ALA A 187 -7.46 -15.99 7.56
CA ALA A 187 -8.72 -16.47 8.11
C ALA A 187 -8.68 -16.50 9.65
N ASP A 188 -7.62 -17.04 10.24
CA ASP A 188 -7.43 -17.08 11.70
C ASP A 188 -7.42 -15.68 12.32
N HIS A 189 -6.69 -14.76 11.67
CA HIS A 189 -6.64 -13.36 12.09
C HIS A 189 -7.97 -12.64 11.97
N PHE A 190 -8.81 -13.01 11.01
CA PHE A 190 -10.16 -12.49 10.90
C PHE A 190 -11.04 -13.02 12.03
N GLU A 191 -11.06 -14.32 12.27
CA GLU A 191 -11.85 -14.94 13.33
C GLU A 191 -11.44 -14.46 14.73
N ALA A 192 -10.14 -14.31 15.00
CA ALA A 192 -9.64 -13.73 16.24
C ALA A 192 -10.16 -12.30 16.48
N ARG A 193 -10.29 -11.49 15.43
CA ARG A 193 -10.80 -10.12 15.51
C ARG A 193 -12.32 -10.01 15.61
N ARG A 194 -13.05 -11.10 15.33
CA ARG A 194 -14.51 -11.17 15.51
C ARG A 194 -14.91 -11.47 16.96
N GLN A 195 -13.96 -11.84 17.81
CA GLN A 195 -14.26 -12.16 19.19
C GLN A 195 -14.87 -10.94 19.92
N PRO A 196 -15.81 -11.18 20.86
CA PRO A 196 -16.48 -10.10 21.57
C PRO A 196 -15.46 -9.19 22.26
N VAL A 197 -15.65 -7.90 22.07
CA VAL A 197 -14.80 -6.88 22.64
C VAL A 197 -15.09 -6.76 24.14
N ARG A 198 -14.06 -6.46 24.93
CA ARG A 198 -14.22 -6.30 26.38
C ARG A 198 -15.10 -5.10 26.70
N GLU A 199 -15.73 -5.11 27.86
CA GLU A 199 -16.58 -4.01 28.31
C GLU A 199 -15.78 -2.69 28.34
N GLY A 200 -16.28 -1.67 27.63
CA GLY A 200 -15.63 -0.35 27.51
C GLY A 200 -14.70 -0.18 26.31
N GLU A 201 -14.38 -1.22 25.56
CA GLU A 201 -13.58 -1.13 24.33
C GLU A 201 -14.47 -0.91 23.10
N VAL A 202 -13.96 -0.14 22.12
CA VAL A 202 -14.65 0.08 20.84
C VAL A 202 -14.54 -1.19 19.99
N PRO A 203 -15.65 -1.73 19.48
CA PRO A 203 -15.58 -2.95 18.69
C PRO A 203 -14.77 -2.74 17.41
N TYR A 204 -13.70 -3.51 17.25
CA TYR A 204 -13.02 -3.62 15.97
C TYR A 204 -13.96 -4.38 15.01
N ARG A 205 -14.34 -3.75 13.90
CA ARG A 205 -15.25 -4.32 12.90
C ARG A 205 -14.43 -4.91 11.73
N PRO A 206 -13.93 -6.16 11.79
CA PRO A 206 -13.12 -6.70 10.71
C PRO A 206 -13.96 -6.87 9.44
N LEU A 207 -13.41 -6.46 8.30
CA LEU A 207 -14.02 -6.80 7.01
C LEU A 207 -13.88 -8.30 6.73
N PRO A 208 -14.91 -8.93 6.10
CA PRO A 208 -14.76 -10.26 5.53
C PRO A 208 -13.50 -10.34 4.64
N PRO A 209 -12.65 -11.38 4.79
CA PRO A 209 -11.34 -11.41 4.12
C PRO A 209 -11.42 -11.27 2.60
N HIS A 210 -12.45 -11.84 1.96
CA HIS A 210 -12.60 -11.83 0.50
C HIS A 210 -12.72 -10.41 -0.10
N LEU A 211 -13.06 -9.39 0.69
CA LEU A 211 -13.11 -7.99 0.25
C LEU A 211 -11.72 -7.38 0.08
N MET A 212 -10.73 -7.84 0.84
CA MET A 212 -9.36 -7.31 0.85
C MET A 212 -8.33 -8.30 0.30
N TYR A 213 -8.64 -9.60 0.31
CA TYR A 213 -7.72 -10.66 -0.09
C TYR A 213 -8.40 -11.59 -1.10
N LEU A 214 -7.63 -12.08 -2.05
CA LEU A 214 -8.03 -13.15 -2.94
C LEU A 214 -8.18 -14.45 -2.14
N ASP A 215 -9.19 -15.23 -2.50
CA ASP A 215 -9.28 -16.62 -2.12
C ASP A 215 -8.49 -17.50 -3.11
N ARG A 216 -8.48 -18.81 -2.88
CA ARG A 216 -7.83 -19.78 -3.77
C ARG A 216 -8.31 -19.64 -5.22
N LYS A 217 -9.63 -19.51 -5.41
CA LYS A 217 -10.24 -19.38 -6.74
C LYS A 217 -9.79 -18.10 -7.44
N GLY A 218 -9.73 -16.97 -6.73
CA GLY A 218 -9.24 -15.71 -7.25
C GLY A 218 -7.78 -15.76 -7.65
N TRP A 219 -6.94 -16.41 -6.83
CA TRP A 219 -5.54 -16.66 -7.16
C TRP A 219 -5.37 -17.51 -8.43
N ASP A 220 -6.05 -18.66 -8.49
CA ASP A 220 -5.99 -19.55 -9.65
C ASP A 220 -6.50 -18.85 -10.93
N GLY A 221 -7.53 -18.01 -10.80
CA GLY A 221 -8.07 -17.20 -11.89
C GLY A 221 -7.07 -16.17 -12.44
N ILE A 222 -6.28 -15.53 -11.56
CA ILE A 222 -5.18 -14.66 -11.98
C ILE A 222 -4.13 -15.48 -12.74
N LEU A 223 -3.65 -16.58 -12.16
CA LEU A 223 -2.61 -17.39 -12.79
C LEU A 223 -3.03 -17.91 -14.17
N ALA A 224 -4.28 -18.31 -14.35
CA ALA A 224 -4.80 -18.79 -15.63
C ALA A 224 -4.77 -17.71 -16.75
N GLY A 225 -4.76 -16.43 -16.39
CA GLY A 225 -4.70 -15.30 -17.33
C GLY A 225 -3.30 -14.92 -17.80
N HIS A 226 -2.24 -15.51 -17.23
CA HIS A 226 -0.86 -15.09 -17.46
C HIS A 226 0.08 -16.27 -17.74
N PRO A 227 1.22 -16.04 -18.43
CA PRO A 227 2.31 -17.00 -18.45
C PRO A 227 2.83 -17.23 -17.03
N VAL A 228 2.86 -18.49 -16.59
CA VAL A 228 3.35 -18.87 -15.26
C VAL A 228 4.53 -19.84 -15.39
N VAL A 229 5.59 -19.58 -14.64
CA VAL A 229 6.75 -20.47 -14.51
C VAL A 229 6.99 -20.77 -13.04
N THR A 230 7.09 -22.04 -12.69
CA THR A 230 7.43 -22.47 -11.32
C THR A 230 8.85 -23.00 -11.29
N PHE A 231 9.68 -22.46 -10.40
CA PHE A 231 11.00 -22.98 -10.13
C PHE A 231 10.94 -24.14 -9.15
N ASN A 232 11.71 -25.19 -9.45
CA ASN A 232 11.88 -26.34 -8.58
C ASN A 232 13.38 -26.67 -8.48
N PRO A 233 13.97 -26.78 -7.28
CA PRO A 233 15.38 -27.13 -7.10
C PRO A 233 15.65 -28.62 -7.36
N PHE A 234 14.61 -29.45 -7.41
CA PHE A 234 14.75 -30.87 -7.65
C PHE A 234 14.87 -31.19 -9.15
N ALA A 235 15.60 -32.27 -9.45
CA ALA A 235 15.73 -32.77 -10.80
C ALA A 235 14.34 -33.02 -11.40
N ARG A 236 14.15 -32.59 -12.65
CA ARG A 236 12.90 -32.81 -13.38
C ARG A 236 12.75 -34.31 -13.66
N PRO A 237 11.65 -34.96 -13.24
CA PRO A 237 11.33 -36.33 -13.68
C PRO A 237 11.21 -36.39 -15.21
N ASP A 238 11.63 -37.50 -15.83
CA ASP A 238 11.70 -37.65 -17.29
C ASP A 238 10.35 -37.39 -18.00
N ASP A 239 9.24 -37.66 -17.31
CA ASP A 239 7.86 -37.52 -17.79
C ASP A 239 7.15 -36.24 -17.31
N ALA A 240 7.76 -35.46 -16.42
CA ALA A 240 7.17 -34.23 -15.91
C ALA A 240 7.26 -33.10 -16.97
N PRO A 241 6.26 -32.22 -17.12
CA PRO A 241 6.37 -31.03 -17.96
C PRO A 241 7.41 -30.04 -17.39
N GLY A 242 8.03 -29.25 -18.26
CA GLY A 242 8.98 -28.19 -17.86
C GLY A 242 10.33 -28.27 -18.57
N LEU A 243 11.30 -27.48 -18.10
CA LEU A 243 12.66 -27.42 -18.63
C LEU A 243 13.65 -27.67 -17.49
N ASP A 244 14.62 -28.55 -17.71
CA ASP A 244 15.77 -28.68 -16.81
C ASP A 244 16.77 -27.56 -17.14
N ALA A 245 17.02 -26.70 -16.15
CA ALA A 245 17.96 -25.59 -16.28
C ALA A 245 19.43 -26.02 -16.07
N GLY A 246 19.70 -27.31 -15.84
CA GLY A 246 21.05 -27.86 -15.65
C GLY A 246 21.67 -27.51 -14.29
N GLY A 247 20.83 -27.21 -13.30
CA GLY A 247 21.27 -26.91 -11.94
C GLY A 247 22.04 -28.09 -11.34
N ARG A 248 23.16 -27.79 -10.66
CA ARG A 248 23.95 -28.80 -9.96
C ARG A 248 23.99 -28.49 -8.47
N PRO A 249 23.99 -29.50 -7.59
CA PRO A 249 24.18 -29.28 -6.16
C PRO A 249 25.42 -28.42 -5.91
N GLY A 250 25.28 -27.40 -5.07
CA GLY A 250 26.41 -26.62 -4.59
C GLY A 250 27.37 -27.49 -3.77
N ILE A 251 28.61 -27.04 -3.63
CA ILE A 251 29.58 -27.71 -2.76
C ILE A 251 29.05 -27.63 -1.33
N LEU A 252 28.74 -28.79 -0.73
CA LEU A 252 28.39 -28.90 0.69
C LEU A 252 29.64 -28.65 1.52
N PHE A 253 29.75 -27.47 2.12
CA PHE A 253 30.74 -27.20 3.16
C PHE A 253 30.28 -27.79 4.49
N ALA A 254 30.40 -29.11 4.65
CA ALA A 254 30.31 -29.70 5.96
C ALA A 254 31.53 -29.25 6.79
N ARG A 255 31.31 -28.61 7.94
CA ARG A 255 32.38 -28.49 8.95
C ARG A 255 32.73 -29.91 9.40
N GLY A 256 33.85 -30.42 8.91
CA GLY A 256 34.39 -31.70 9.34
C GLY A 256 34.73 -31.64 10.83
N THR A 257 33.92 -32.30 11.65
CA THR A 257 34.43 -32.92 12.88
C THR A 257 34.51 -34.42 12.60
N GLY A 258 35.76 -34.89 12.51
CA GLY A 258 36.23 -36.27 12.54
C GLY A 258 35.25 -37.42 12.30
N ALA A 259 35.54 -38.18 11.25
CA ALA A 259 35.45 -39.63 11.14
C ALA A 259 34.12 -40.35 11.50
N GLU A 260 33.68 -41.13 10.50
CA GLU A 260 32.76 -42.27 10.54
C GLU A 260 31.25 -42.02 10.45
N GLY A 261 30.67 -42.59 9.38
CA GLY A 261 29.34 -43.20 9.45
C GLY A 261 28.16 -42.38 8.92
N ARG A 262 27.86 -42.58 7.63
CA ARG A 262 26.53 -42.58 6.95
C ARG A 262 25.32 -42.05 7.73
N GLU A 263 24.57 -41.13 7.12
CA GLU A 263 23.32 -41.42 6.41
C GLU A 263 22.78 -40.14 5.75
N ASN A 264 22.40 -40.24 4.47
CA ASN A 264 21.68 -39.18 3.77
C ASN A 264 20.25 -39.17 4.28
N VAL A 265 19.80 -38.05 4.85
CA VAL A 265 18.38 -37.80 5.11
C VAL A 265 17.88 -36.83 4.05
N PHE A 266 16.79 -37.24 3.39
CA PHE A 266 16.11 -36.57 2.27
C PHE A 266 15.49 -35.23 2.67
#